data_AF-A0A7S0T0P9-F1
#
_entry.id   AF-A0A7S0T0P9-F1
#
_cell.length_a   1.000
_cell.length_b   1.000
_cell.length_c   1.000
_cell.angle_alpha   90.00
_cell.angle_beta   90.00
_cell.angle_gamma   90.00
#
_symmetry.space_group_name_H-M   'P 1'
#
loop_
_entity.id
_entity.type
_entity.pdbx_description
1 polymer ?
#
loop_
_entity_poly.entity_id
_entity_poly.type
_entity_poly.pdbx_seq_one_letter_code
_entity_poly.pdbx_strand_id
1 'polypeptide(L)'
;GGGGGGGRGRRRFDEFWPRGDVDAGLELGELHLGKIRVNPHRRAEAYVSLEGLPHDVKLDGFDAQNRTIEGDEVVFAIDAVEFWPLLDDKNERNQRGEGG
;
A
#
# COMPACT_ATOMS: atom_id res chain seq x y z
N GLY A 1 -30.91 19.49 30.35
CA GLY A 1 -31.45 18.31 29.66
C GLY A 1 -30.63 18.08 28.41
N GLY A 2 -30.15 16.86 28.23
CA GLY A 2 -29.16 16.50 27.21
C GLY A 2 -29.66 16.54 25.77
N GLY A 3 -28.69 16.54 24.86
CA GLY A 3 -28.87 16.47 23.41
C GLY A 3 -27.54 16.12 22.75
N GLY A 4 -26.99 14.95 23.07
CA GLY A 4 -25.82 14.40 22.39
C GLY A 4 -26.17 14.01 20.96
N GLY A 5 -25.73 14.82 19.99
CA GLY A 5 -25.72 14.46 18.58
C GLY A 5 -24.50 13.61 18.28
N GLY A 6 -24.68 12.29 18.22
CA GLY A 6 -23.65 11.35 17.81
C GLY A 6 -23.17 11.65 16.39
N GLY A 7 -21.92 12.10 16.27
CA GLY A 7 -21.25 12.16 14.98
C GLY A 7 -21.14 10.76 14.41
N ARG A 8 -21.80 10.50 13.27
CA ARG A 8 -21.52 9.32 12.45
C ARG A 8 -20.03 9.37 12.11
N GLY A 9 -19.24 8.49 12.72
CA GLY A 9 -17.80 8.45 12.55
C GLY A 9 -17.46 8.39 11.07
N ARG A 10 -16.61 9.31 10.60
CA ARG A 10 -16.12 9.29 9.22
C ARG A 10 -15.39 7.96 9.00
N ARG A 11 -15.71 7.24 7.91
CA ARG A 11 -14.93 6.07 7.55
C ARG A 11 -13.52 6.54 7.23
N ARG A 12 -12.54 5.97 7.94
CA ARG A 12 -11.12 6.34 7.80
C ARG A 12 -10.50 5.80 6.51
N PHE A 13 -10.95 4.62 6.09
CA PHE A 13 -10.38 3.85 5.00
C PHE A 13 -11.41 3.65 3.89
N ASP A 14 -10.92 3.52 2.66
CA ASP A 14 -11.76 3.21 1.51
C ASP A 14 -12.35 1.80 1.60
N GLU A 15 -13.49 1.62 0.93
CA GLU A 15 -14.12 0.31 0.77
C GLU A 15 -13.27 -0.57 -0.16
N PHE A 16 -13.30 -1.87 0.08
CA PHE A 16 -12.67 -2.81 -0.83
C PHE A 16 -13.43 -2.85 -2.15
N TRP A 17 -12.70 -3.09 -3.23
CA TRP A 17 -13.33 -3.28 -4.54
C TRP A 17 -14.28 -4.50 -4.53
N PRO A 18 -15.40 -4.42 -5.24
CA PRO A 18 -16.24 -5.58 -5.52
C PRO A 18 -15.42 -6.68 -6.21
N ARG A 19 -15.76 -7.95 -5.94
CA ARG A 19 -15.05 -9.09 -6.51
C ARG A 19 -15.01 -9.08 -8.04
N GLY A 20 -16.10 -8.68 -8.70
CA GLY A 20 -16.13 -8.60 -10.16
C GLY A 20 -15.15 -7.58 -10.74
N ASP A 21 -14.96 -6.46 -10.04
CA ASP A 21 -13.99 -5.42 -10.46
C ASP A 21 -12.55 -5.88 -10.20
N VAL A 22 -12.33 -6.62 -9.10
CA VAL A 22 -11.05 -7.28 -8.83
C VAL A 22 -10.70 -8.29 -9.92
N ASP A 23 -11.62 -9.18 -10.26
CA ASP A 23 -11.41 -10.23 -11.26
C ASP A 23 -11.11 -9.59 -12.63
N ALA A 24 -11.91 -8.61 -13.06
CA ALA A 24 -11.70 -7.89 -14.33
C ALA A 24 -10.38 -7.10 -14.36
N GLY A 25 -10.04 -6.39 -13.27
CA GLY A 25 -8.81 -5.61 -13.19
C GLY A 25 -7.56 -6.49 -13.21
N LEU A 26 -7.60 -7.69 -12.61
CA LEU A 26 -6.52 -8.68 -12.69
C LEU A 26 -6.38 -9.23 -14.11
N GLU A 27 -7.48 -9.52 -14.81
CA GLU A 27 -7.46 -9.99 -16.21
C GLU A 27 -6.90 -8.94 -17.17
N LEU A 28 -7.24 -7.66 -16.95
CA LEU A 28 -6.75 -6.52 -17.74
C LEU A 28 -5.30 -6.13 -17.40
N GLY A 29 -4.77 -6.59 -16.26
CA GLY A 29 -3.45 -6.21 -15.76
C GLY A 29 -3.41 -4.81 -15.14
N GLU A 30 -4.56 -4.23 -14.80
CA GLU A 30 -4.69 -2.95 -14.10
C GLU A 30 -4.53 -3.11 -12.57
N LEU A 31 -4.85 -4.31 -12.07
CA LEU A 31 -4.63 -4.72 -10.69
C LEU A 31 -3.59 -5.82 -10.64
N HIS A 32 -2.92 -5.93 -9.49
CA HIS A 32 -1.89 -6.92 -9.26
C HIS A 32 -2.08 -7.62 -7.92
N LEU A 33 -1.69 -8.89 -7.86
CA LEU A 33 -1.65 -9.68 -6.63
C LEU A 33 -0.22 -9.70 -6.09
N GLY A 34 -0.06 -9.51 -4.78
CA GLY A 34 1.24 -9.62 -4.15
C GLY A 34 1.16 -9.80 -2.65
N LYS A 35 2.30 -10.13 -2.04
CA LYS A 35 2.39 -10.29 -0.58
C LYS A 35 2.91 -9.01 0.06
N ILE A 36 2.18 -8.48 1.03
CA ILE A 36 2.55 -7.25 1.73
C ILE A 36 3.51 -7.51 2.91
N ARG A 37 4.48 -6.60 3.06
CA ARG A 37 5.43 -6.54 4.18
C ARG A 37 5.40 -5.12 4.77
N VAL A 38 4.94 -4.99 6.00
CA VAL A 38 4.89 -3.75 6.77
C VAL A 38 6.25 -3.53 7.42
N ASN A 39 6.80 -2.31 7.28
CA ASN A 39 8.07 -1.98 7.90
C ASN A 39 7.93 -2.00 9.43
N PRO A 40 8.68 -2.85 10.16
CA PRO A 40 8.53 -2.98 11.61
C PRO A 40 8.98 -1.73 12.36
N HIS A 41 9.90 -0.93 11.79
CA HIS A 41 10.40 0.31 12.37
C HIS A 41 9.52 1.52 11.99
N ARG A 42 8.85 1.46 10.84
CA ARG A 42 7.97 2.52 10.33
C ARG A 42 6.68 1.93 9.79
N ARG A 43 5.74 1.63 10.67
CA ARG A 43 4.49 0.95 10.29
C ARG A 43 3.59 1.69 9.28
N ALA A 44 3.83 2.96 9.04
CA ALA A 44 3.17 3.70 7.97
C ALA A 44 3.71 3.33 6.58
N GLU A 45 4.91 2.76 6.47
CA GLU A 45 5.51 2.29 5.23
C GLU A 45 5.28 0.77 5.09
N ALA A 46 4.77 0.35 3.95
CA ALA A 46 4.69 -1.05 3.58
C ALA A 46 5.16 -1.27 2.14
N TYR A 47 5.47 -2.52 1.81
CA TYR A 47 6.03 -2.93 0.54
C TYR A 47 5.29 -4.17 0.04
N VAL A 48 4.95 -4.19 -1.24
CA VAL A 48 4.35 -5.36 -1.88
C VAL A 48 5.31 -5.89 -2.94
N SER A 49 5.66 -7.17 -2.81
CA SER A 49 6.51 -7.86 -3.78
C SER A 49 5.66 -8.44 -4.90
N LEU A 50 6.04 -8.11 -6.14
CA LEU A 50 5.43 -8.61 -7.37
C LEU A 50 6.35 -9.59 -8.07
N GLU A 51 5.80 -10.72 -8.49
CA GLU A 51 6.57 -11.67 -9.27
C GLU A 51 6.99 -11.05 -10.61
N GLY A 52 8.27 -11.17 -10.95
CA GLY A 52 8.83 -10.63 -12.20
C GLY A 52 9.32 -9.18 -12.13
N LEU A 53 9.07 -8.45 -11.04
CA LEU A 53 9.66 -7.14 -10.80
C LEU A 53 10.85 -7.22 -9.83
N PRO A 54 11.99 -6.56 -10.13
CA PRO A 54 13.17 -6.57 -9.25
C PRO A 54 13.00 -5.67 -8.02
N HIS A 55 11.97 -4.82 -8.00
CA HIS A 55 11.73 -3.83 -6.96
C HIS A 55 10.32 -3.98 -6.43
N ASP A 56 10.18 -3.80 -5.11
CA ASP A 56 8.89 -3.78 -4.44
C ASP A 56 8.15 -2.47 -4.70
N VAL A 57 6.82 -2.54 -4.68
CA VAL A 57 5.95 -1.36 -4.71
C VAL A 57 5.77 -0.83 -3.29
N LYS A 58 6.09 0.44 -3.07
CA LYS A 58 5.89 1.10 -1.77
C LYS A 58 4.43 1.54 -1.63
N LEU A 59 3.81 1.17 -0.52
CA LEU A 59 2.56 1.75 -0.04
C LEU A 59 2.89 2.72 1.11
N ASP A 60 2.61 4.00 0.91
CA ASP A 60 2.95 5.05 1.87
C ASP A 60 1.71 5.53 2.62
N GLY A 61 1.72 5.33 3.93
CA GLY A 61 0.63 5.66 4.83
C GLY A 61 -0.35 4.52 5.08
N PHE A 62 -1.07 4.63 6.20
CA PHE A 62 -2.05 3.63 6.60
C PHE A 62 -3.27 3.56 5.69
N ASP A 63 -3.61 4.66 5.00
CA ASP A 63 -4.77 4.72 4.13
C ASP A 63 -4.53 3.90 2.86
N ALA A 64 -3.34 3.98 2.27
CA ALA A 64 -2.90 3.15 1.15
C ALA A 64 -2.78 1.65 1.52
N GLN A 65 -2.37 1.34 2.76
CA GLN A 65 -2.38 -0.03 3.27
C GLN A 65 -3.80 -0.57 3.47
N ASN A 66 -4.82 0.27 3.63
CA ASN A 66 -6.24 -0.12 3.74
C ASN A 66 -6.51 -1.39 4.61
N ARG A 67 -6.24 -1.29 5.92
CA ARG A 67 -6.51 -2.34 6.92
C ARG A 67 -5.76 -3.67 6.72
N THR A 68 -4.76 -3.74 5.84
CA THR A 68 -3.91 -4.93 5.67
C THR A 68 -2.99 -5.15 6.87
N ILE A 69 -2.57 -6.40 7.07
CA ILE A 69 -1.56 -6.77 8.07
C ILE A 69 -0.35 -7.46 7.41
N GLU A 70 0.74 -7.60 8.19
CA GLU A 70 1.97 -8.26 7.74
C GLU A 70 1.70 -9.66 7.17
N GLY A 71 2.16 -9.89 5.94
CA GLY A 71 2.10 -11.19 5.29
C GLY A 71 0.78 -11.50 4.58
N ASP A 72 -0.19 -10.59 4.57
CA ASP A 72 -1.41 -10.73 3.78
C ASP A 72 -1.08 -10.82 2.28
N GLU A 73 -1.89 -11.60 1.56
CA GLU A 73 -1.97 -11.53 0.12
C GLU A 73 -3.00 -10.45 -0.25
N VAL A 74 -2.58 -9.48 -1.06
CA VAL A 74 -3.35 -8.27 -1.34
C VAL A 74 -3.47 -8.05 -2.84
N VAL A 75 -4.59 -7.46 -3.24
CA VAL A 75 -4.79 -6.90 -4.57
C VAL A 75 -4.60 -5.39 -4.49
N PHE A 76 -3.81 -4.81 -5.40
CA PHE A 76 -3.49 -3.40 -5.41
C PHE A 76 -3.33 -2.86 -6.83
N ALA A 77 -3.46 -1.54 -6.97
CA ALA A 77 -3.19 -0.80 -8.20
C ALA A 77 -1.86 -0.03 -8.04
N ILE A 78 -1.16 0.18 -9.16
CA ILE A 78 0.04 1.02 -9.20
C ILE A 78 -0.35 2.35 -9.86
N ASP A 79 -0.09 3.45 -9.16
CA ASP A 79 -0.33 4.78 -9.72
C ASP A 79 0.51 5.00 -10.99
N ALA A 80 0.04 5.87 -11.88
CA ALA A 80 0.85 6.27 -13.03
C ALA A 80 2.16 6.93 -12.55
N VAL A 81 3.24 6.73 -13.32
CA VAL A 81 4.61 7.17 -12.95
C VAL A 81 4.70 8.66 -12.61
N GLU A 82 3.86 9.49 -13.23
CA GLU A 82 3.77 10.93 -12.96
C GLU A 82 3.33 11.30 -11.54
N PHE A 83 2.68 10.37 -10.83
CA PHE A 83 2.26 10.54 -9.44
C PHE A 83 3.24 9.92 -8.44
N TRP A 84 4.30 9.28 -8.91
CA TRP A 84 5.26 8.65 -8.02
C TRP A 84 6.05 9.72 -7.25
N PRO A 85 6.23 9.56 -5.93
CA PRO A 85 7.08 10.45 -5.18
C PRO A 85 8.52 10.36 -5.69
N LEU A 86 9.22 11.49 -5.72
CA LEU A 86 10.65 11.51 -5.99
C LEU A 86 11.37 10.64 -4.95
N LEU A 87 12.30 9.82 -5.42
CA LEU A 87 13.18 9.07 -4.53
C LEU A 87 14.05 10.07 -3.76
N ASP A 88 13.88 10.10 -2.43
CA ASP A 88 14.70 10.94 -1.57
C ASP A 88 16.11 10.35 -1.51
N ASP A 89 17.14 11.11 -1.92
CA ASP A 89 18.55 10.69 -2.03
C ASP A 89 19.13 10.05 -0.74
N LYS A 90 18.46 10.25 0.39
CA LYS A 90 18.83 9.65 1.68
C LYS A 90 18.68 8.13 1.71
N ASN A 91 17.78 7.55 0.92
CA ASN A 91 17.61 6.09 0.89
C ASN A 91 18.77 5.36 0.21
N GLU A 92 19.46 5.98 -0.75
CA GLU A 92 20.58 5.36 -1.46
C GLU A 92 21.82 5.16 -0.56
N ARG A 93 22.06 6.08 0.39
CA ARG A 93 23.19 5.96 1.33
C ARG A 93 23.09 4.74 2.23
N ASN A 94 21.88 4.29 2.56
CA ASN A 94 21.69 3.15 3.46
C ASN A 94 21.83 1.79 2.74
N GLN A 95 21.75 1.74 1.42
CA GLN A 95 21.90 0.51 0.63
C GLN A 95 23.35 0.23 0.20
N ARG A 96 24.27 1.18 0.37
CA ARG A 96 25.71 1.02 0.09
C ARG A 96 26.57 0.84 1.35
N GLY A 97 25.95 0.70 2.52
CA GLY A 97 26.61 0.73 3.83
C GLY A 97 26.84 -0.62 4.51
N GLU A 98 26.55 -1.75 3.88
CA GLU A 98 26.83 -3.09 4.43
C GLU A 98 27.92 -3.79 3.60
N GLY A 99 29.14 -3.27 3.72
CA GLY A 99 30.32 -3.81 3.05
C GLY A 99 31.59 -3.15 3.59
N GLY A 100 31.93 -3.45 4.85
CA GLY A 100 33.14 -2.99 5.53
C GLY A 100 33.30 -3.64 6.89
#